data_AF-A0AAW6I5V3-F1
#
_entry.id   AF-A0AAW6I5V3-F1
#
_cell.length_a   1.000
_cell.length_b   1.000
_cell.length_c   1.000
_cell.angle_alpha   90.00
_cell.angle_beta   90.00
_cell.angle_gamma   90.00
#
_symmetry.space_group_name_H-M   'P 1'
#
loop_
_entity.id
_entity.type
_entity.pdbx_description
1 polymer ?
#
loop_
_entity_poly.entity_id
_entity_poly.type
_entity_poly.pdbx_seq_one_letter_code
_entity_poly.pdbx_strand_id
1 'polypeptide(L)'
;MKYDIRQAAQALVSQLKAIDYERLPISKYNKRYIARLKPVLSYYMKIYANCLLKGLESIGSSPEEITLIDYGGGSGFLSMLAKQAGIGRVIYIDLNPDSVDTIRILKELVNTGPDIILHGDSDTLADWCSANKVKPQLLIATDLIEHVYDLSTFFANLIAIDNKMQMLFTTASTPFNPYVKRRLHRLMTTWEKEYYALRLHYIQLHFPALSPAEAKEAARKTRGLTFPHIHKAVKTGSYPLLKDAFNTCDPRNGNWTERILPIETYRSLAKPFGYQVRIGKGFYNTDRSNPISTLICLGINGLIRISGKAGFLLAPFITLHLQSDNKGR
;
A
#
# COMPACT_ATOMS: atom_id res chain seq x y z
N MET A 1 -5.56 4.15 27.17
CA MET A 1 -5.17 2.94 26.41
C MET A 1 -4.40 2.03 27.34
N LYS A 2 -4.91 0.83 27.64
CA LYS A 2 -4.31 -0.09 28.63
C LYS A 2 -2.97 -0.69 28.16
N TYR A 3 -2.62 -0.49 26.88
CA TYR A 3 -1.33 -0.83 26.28
C TYR A 3 -0.78 0.37 25.49
N ASP A 4 0.46 0.77 25.75
CA ASP A 4 1.18 1.74 24.92
C ASP A 4 1.57 1.05 23.60
N ILE A 5 0.97 1.46 22.48
CA ILE A 5 1.25 0.92 21.15
C ILE A 5 2.76 0.98 20.82
N ARG A 6 3.48 1.97 21.34
CA ARG A 6 4.93 2.09 21.16
C ARG A 6 5.69 1.02 21.93
N GLN A 7 5.23 0.69 23.14
CA GLN A 7 5.79 -0.40 23.93
C GLN A 7 5.50 -1.75 23.28
N ALA A 8 4.27 -1.97 22.79
CA ALA A 8 3.89 -3.15 22.02
C ALA A 8 4.78 -3.31 20.77
N ALA A 9 5.01 -2.22 20.04
CA ALA A 9 5.92 -2.20 18.89
C ALA A 9 7.36 -2.59 19.27
N GLN A 10 7.91 -2.04 20.35
CA GLN A 10 9.27 -2.38 20.78
C GLN A 10 9.40 -3.86 21.17
N ALA A 11 8.44 -4.39 21.93
CA ALA A 11 8.43 -5.81 22.30
C ALA A 11 8.33 -6.72 21.07
N LEU A 12 7.45 -6.39 20.12
CA LEU A 12 7.31 -7.15 18.88
C LEU A 12 8.57 -7.12 18.02
N VAL A 13 9.24 -5.96 17.90
CA VAL A 13 10.52 -5.84 17.18
C VAL A 13 11.54 -6.83 17.73
N SER A 14 11.67 -6.91 19.06
CA SER A 14 12.62 -7.81 19.71
C SER A 14 12.29 -9.27 19.40
N GLN A 15 11.01 -9.67 19.50
CA GLN A 15 10.55 -11.03 19.16
C GLN A 15 10.83 -11.36 17.69
N LEU A 16 10.40 -10.50 16.77
CA LEU A 16 10.58 -10.70 15.33
C LEU A 16 12.06 -10.71 14.91
N LYS A 17 12.93 -9.96 15.59
CA LYS A 17 14.37 -9.99 15.30
C LYS A 17 15.06 -11.27 15.77
N ALA A 18 14.55 -11.90 16.83
CA ALA A 18 15.10 -13.15 17.35
C ALA A 18 14.84 -14.36 16.44
N ILE A 19 13.85 -14.28 15.56
CA ILE A 19 13.51 -15.36 14.62
C ILE A 19 14.62 -15.56 13.57
N ASP A 20 15.00 -16.82 13.38
CA ASP A 20 15.81 -17.30 12.26
C ASP A 20 14.91 -17.66 11.06
N TYR A 21 14.63 -16.67 10.22
CA TYR A 21 13.75 -16.82 9.06
C TYR A 21 14.28 -17.77 7.99
N GLU A 22 15.60 -18.02 7.95
CA GLU A 22 16.19 -18.94 6.96
C GLU A 22 15.81 -20.39 7.24
N ARG A 23 15.53 -20.72 8.51
CA ARG A 23 15.06 -22.06 8.93
C ARG A 23 13.57 -22.27 8.78
N LEU A 24 12.79 -21.21 8.56
CA LEU A 24 11.34 -21.33 8.44
C LEU A 24 10.94 -21.94 7.09
N PRO A 25 9.85 -22.73 7.04
CA PRO A 25 9.30 -23.29 5.81
C PRO A 25 8.48 -22.25 5.02
N ILE A 26 9.05 -21.07 4.80
CA ILE A 26 8.45 -19.99 4.00
C ILE A 26 9.17 -19.85 2.66
N SER A 27 8.51 -19.21 1.68
CA SER A 27 9.03 -19.07 0.32
C SER A 27 10.39 -18.32 0.29
N LYS A 28 11.22 -18.61 -0.72
CA LYS A 28 12.47 -17.87 -0.96
C LYS A 28 12.21 -16.37 -1.19
N TYR A 29 11.05 -16.03 -1.74
CA TYR A 29 10.64 -14.64 -1.91
C TYR A 29 10.46 -13.95 -0.55
N ASN A 30 9.66 -14.52 0.36
CA ASN A 30 9.40 -13.95 1.67
C ASN A 30 10.65 -13.93 2.56
N LYS A 31 11.54 -14.94 2.50
CA LYS A 31 12.84 -14.90 3.18
C LYS A 31 13.65 -13.66 2.78
N ARG A 32 13.82 -13.44 1.47
CA ARG A 32 14.55 -12.26 0.95
C ARG A 32 13.88 -10.95 1.33
N TYR A 33 12.54 -10.89 1.27
CA TYR A 33 11.78 -9.71 1.64
C TYR A 33 11.98 -9.37 3.12
N ILE A 34 11.79 -10.35 4.02
CA ILE A 34 11.99 -10.18 5.46
C ILE A 34 13.46 -9.86 5.79
N ALA A 35 14.44 -10.49 5.12
CA ALA A 35 15.85 -10.18 5.32
C ALA A 35 16.18 -8.71 5.02
N ARG A 36 15.50 -8.09 4.05
CA ARG A 36 15.63 -6.64 3.77
C ARG A 36 14.91 -5.76 4.80
N LEU A 37 13.79 -6.23 5.35
CA LEU A 37 13.03 -5.51 6.38
C LEU A 37 13.70 -5.58 7.77
N LYS A 38 14.28 -6.73 8.14
CA LYS A 38 14.81 -7.00 9.49
C LYS A 38 15.78 -5.93 10.03
N PRO A 39 16.74 -5.39 9.23
CA PRO A 39 17.63 -4.32 9.69
C PRO A 39 16.91 -3.01 10.05
N VAL A 40 15.78 -2.74 9.40
CA VAL A 40 15.01 -1.49 9.54
C VAL A 40 13.63 -1.72 10.18
N LEU A 41 13.42 -2.88 10.81
CA LEU A 41 12.12 -3.29 11.34
C LEU A 41 11.53 -2.29 12.34
N SER A 42 12.38 -1.70 13.19
CA SER A 42 11.97 -0.65 14.14
C SER A 42 11.34 0.56 13.45
N TYR A 43 11.82 0.93 12.28
CA TYR A 43 11.28 2.04 11.50
C TYR A 43 9.90 1.71 10.93
N TYR A 44 9.73 0.51 10.34
CA TYR A 44 8.43 0.08 9.86
C TYR A 44 7.42 -0.07 11.01
N MET A 45 7.81 -0.58 12.17
CA MET A 45 6.93 -0.62 13.34
C MET A 45 6.51 0.77 13.81
N LYS A 46 7.38 1.78 13.73
CA LYS A 46 7.00 3.17 13.99
C LYS A 46 5.97 3.69 12.98
N ILE A 47 6.07 3.31 11.71
CA ILE A 47 5.07 3.64 10.68
C ILE A 47 3.74 2.98 11.03
N TYR A 48 3.73 1.68 11.32
CA TYR A 48 2.54 0.92 11.68
C TYR A 48 1.87 1.45 12.94
N ALA A 49 2.65 1.72 14.00
CA ALA A 49 2.15 2.34 15.23
C ALA A 49 1.51 3.72 14.97
N ASN A 50 2.10 4.55 14.10
CA ASN A 50 1.52 5.84 13.72
C ASN A 50 0.20 5.67 12.93
N CYS A 51 0.11 4.65 12.07
CA CYS A 51 -1.11 4.34 11.34
C CYS A 51 -2.22 3.88 12.30
N LEU A 52 -1.90 2.98 13.24
CA LEU A 52 -2.82 2.52 14.28
C LEU A 52 -3.31 3.68 15.14
N LEU A 53 -2.41 4.51 15.68
CA LEU A 53 -2.78 5.67 16.51
C LEU A 53 -3.75 6.60 15.77
N LYS A 54 -3.43 6.96 14.52
CA LYS A 54 -4.29 7.84 13.70
C LYS A 54 -5.65 7.23 13.37
N GLY A 55 -5.70 5.90 13.16
CA GLY A 55 -6.94 5.18 12.91
C GLY A 55 -7.82 5.10 14.16
N LEU A 56 -7.22 4.82 15.31
CA LEU A 56 -7.92 4.80 16.61
C LEU A 56 -8.49 6.17 16.97
N GLU A 57 -7.69 7.23 16.78
CA GLU A 57 -8.12 8.62 17.00
C GLU A 57 -9.32 9.02 16.14
N SER A 58 -9.47 8.48 14.93
CA SER A 58 -10.60 8.84 14.05
C SER A 58 -11.88 8.08 14.34
N ILE A 59 -11.78 6.87 14.89
CA ILE A 59 -12.93 6.01 15.23
C ILE A 59 -13.53 6.42 16.58
N GLY A 60 -12.70 6.68 17.59
CA GLY A 60 -13.15 7.08 18.93
C GLY A 60 -13.69 5.94 19.81
N SER A 61 -13.60 4.69 19.35
CA SER A 61 -13.91 3.48 20.14
C SER A 61 -12.67 2.94 20.84
N SER A 62 -12.88 2.07 21.84
CA SER A 62 -11.76 1.36 22.47
C SER A 62 -11.12 0.36 21.47
N PRO A 63 -9.79 0.14 21.51
CA PRO A 63 -9.11 -0.81 20.62
C PRO A 63 -9.76 -2.20 20.61
N GLU A 64 -10.24 -2.67 21.75
CA GLU A 64 -10.83 -4.00 21.95
C GLU A 64 -12.17 -4.18 21.21
N GLU A 65 -12.84 -3.09 20.85
CA GLU A 65 -14.10 -3.08 20.08
C GLU A 65 -13.89 -2.99 18.57
N ILE A 66 -12.65 -2.77 18.12
CA ILE A 66 -12.34 -2.48 16.72
C ILE A 66 -12.04 -3.77 15.96
N THR A 67 -12.67 -3.90 14.80
CA THR A 67 -12.27 -4.81 13.73
C THR A 67 -11.42 -4.04 12.72
N LEU A 68 -10.14 -4.42 12.64
CA LEU A 68 -9.14 -3.87 11.73
C LEU A 68 -8.92 -4.81 10.54
N ILE A 69 -8.75 -4.25 9.35
CA ILE A 69 -8.25 -4.94 8.17
C ILE A 69 -6.79 -4.51 7.92
N ASP A 70 -5.90 -5.49 7.84
CA ASP A 70 -4.53 -5.35 7.32
C ASP A 70 -4.55 -5.79 5.85
N TYR A 71 -4.70 -4.81 4.95
CA TYR A 71 -4.92 -5.06 3.52
C TYR A 71 -3.59 -5.00 2.75
N GLY A 72 -3.26 -6.08 2.05
CA GLY A 72 -1.93 -6.30 1.50
C GLY A 72 -0.89 -6.47 2.61
N GLY A 73 -1.22 -7.28 3.61
CA GLY A 73 -0.48 -7.31 4.87
C GLY A 73 0.95 -7.87 4.76
N GLY A 74 1.35 -8.44 3.62
CA GLY A 74 2.70 -8.94 3.38
C GLY A 74 3.10 -9.97 4.42
N SER A 75 4.19 -9.71 5.16
CA SER A 75 4.63 -10.59 6.26
C SER A 75 3.70 -10.59 7.50
N GLY A 76 2.66 -9.75 7.52
CA GLY A 76 1.64 -9.65 8.58
C GLY A 76 2.14 -9.03 9.89
N PHE A 77 3.25 -8.30 9.86
CA PHE A 77 3.78 -7.64 11.05
C PHE A 77 2.87 -6.53 11.58
N LEU A 78 2.12 -5.85 10.70
CA LEU A 78 1.09 -4.88 11.11
C LEU A 78 -0.04 -5.60 11.86
N SER A 79 -0.54 -6.72 11.34
CA SER A 79 -1.54 -7.55 12.03
C SER A 79 -1.09 -8.00 13.43
N MET A 80 0.16 -8.45 13.56
CA MET A 80 0.73 -8.83 14.86
C MET A 80 0.81 -7.65 15.83
N LEU A 81 1.25 -6.48 15.34
CA LEU A 81 1.29 -5.27 16.14
C LEU A 81 -0.10 -4.84 16.58
N ALA A 82 -1.09 -4.90 15.68
CA ALA A 82 -2.47 -4.56 15.98
C ALA A 82 -3.02 -5.44 17.11
N LYS A 83 -2.81 -6.75 17.06
CA LYS A 83 -3.21 -7.65 18.15
C LYS A 83 -2.48 -7.37 19.45
N GLN A 84 -1.17 -7.15 19.40
CA GLN A 84 -0.39 -6.83 20.61
C GLN A 84 -0.76 -5.46 21.21
N ALA A 85 -1.29 -4.54 20.40
CA ALA A 85 -1.84 -3.27 20.81
C ALA A 85 -3.26 -3.35 21.39
N GLY A 86 -3.86 -4.55 21.44
CA GLY A 86 -5.19 -4.78 22.02
C GLY A 86 -6.36 -4.62 21.03
N ILE A 87 -6.09 -4.60 19.72
CA ILE A 87 -7.18 -4.58 18.73
C ILE A 87 -8.04 -5.85 18.86
N GLY A 88 -9.34 -5.66 18.98
CA GLY A 88 -10.32 -6.72 19.21
C GLY A 88 -10.25 -7.82 18.16
N ARG A 89 -10.43 -7.44 16.88
CA ARG A 89 -10.37 -8.35 15.75
C ARG A 89 -9.49 -7.82 14.63
N VAL A 90 -8.64 -8.67 14.06
CA VAL A 90 -7.77 -8.34 12.93
C VAL A 90 -8.02 -9.32 11.79
N ILE A 91 -8.35 -8.78 10.62
CA ILE A 91 -8.51 -9.51 9.36
C ILE A 91 -7.30 -9.17 8.50
N TYR A 92 -6.47 -10.17 8.21
CA TYR A 92 -5.39 -10.07 7.24
C TYR A 92 -5.90 -10.50 5.87
N ILE A 93 -5.51 -9.76 4.83
CA ILE A 93 -5.69 -10.19 3.44
C ILE A 93 -4.48 -9.83 2.59
N ASP A 94 -4.07 -10.73 1.71
CA ASP A 94 -3.03 -10.51 0.72
C ASP A 94 -3.32 -11.30 -0.57
N LEU A 95 -2.88 -10.77 -1.70
CA LEU A 95 -3.03 -11.41 -3.01
C LEU A 95 -1.95 -12.46 -3.26
N ASN A 96 -0.80 -12.35 -2.59
CA ASN A 96 0.29 -13.30 -2.75
C ASN A 96 0.12 -14.50 -1.82
N PRO A 97 -0.11 -15.73 -2.35
CA PRO A 97 -0.29 -16.91 -1.50
C PRO A 97 0.93 -17.19 -0.61
N ASP A 98 2.15 -16.89 -1.07
CA ASP A 98 3.36 -17.07 -0.25
C ASP A 98 3.37 -16.15 0.98
N SER A 99 2.81 -14.95 0.87
CA SER A 99 2.63 -14.02 2.00
C SER A 99 1.61 -14.57 2.99
N VAL A 100 0.49 -15.10 2.48
CA VAL A 100 -0.58 -15.72 3.28
C VAL A 100 -0.03 -16.91 4.08
N ASP A 101 0.76 -17.79 3.45
CA ASP A 101 1.40 -18.92 4.14
C ASP A 101 2.45 -18.46 5.16
N THR A 102 3.21 -17.41 4.82
CA THR A 102 4.19 -16.82 5.73
C THR A 102 3.54 -16.31 7.02
N ILE A 103 2.42 -15.57 6.94
CA ILE A 103 1.76 -15.06 8.15
C ILE A 103 1.14 -16.18 8.99
N ARG A 104 0.66 -17.28 8.38
CA ARG A 104 0.18 -18.45 9.14
C ARG A 104 1.30 -19.02 10.03
N ILE A 105 2.46 -19.28 9.44
CA ILE A 105 3.64 -19.81 10.14
C ILE A 105 4.12 -18.83 11.23
N LEU A 106 4.21 -17.54 10.90
CA LEU A 106 4.70 -16.55 11.86
C LEU A 106 3.71 -16.33 13.02
N LYS A 107 2.40 -16.35 12.76
CA LYS A 107 1.37 -16.24 13.79
C LYS A 107 1.51 -17.34 14.85
N GLU A 108 1.71 -18.59 14.40
CA GLU A 108 1.91 -19.74 15.29
C GLU A 108 3.21 -19.59 16.09
N LEU A 109 4.30 -19.18 15.44
CA LEU A 109 5.61 -19.04 16.07
C LEU A 109 5.66 -17.92 17.13
N VAL A 110 5.03 -16.77 16.87
CA VAL A 110 5.03 -15.62 17.78
C VAL A 110 3.86 -15.68 18.78
N ASN A 111 2.92 -16.61 18.58
CA ASN A 111 1.67 -16.73 19.34
C ASN A 111 0.88 -15.41 19.40
N THR A 112 0.93 -14.65 18.31
CA THR A 112 0.18 -13.39 18.10
C THR A 112 0.05 -13.15 16.60
N GLY A 113 -1.05 -12.56 16.15
CA GLY A 113 -1.30 -12.34 14.73
C GLY A 113 -2.77 -12.33 14.38
N PRO A 114 -3.11 -12.13 13.10
CA PRO A 114 -4.49 -11.87 12.67
C PRO A 114 -5.45 -12.99 13.08
N ASP A 115 -6.67 -12.62 13.45
CA ASP A 115 -7.73 -13.59 13.80
C ASP A 115 -8.21 -14.33 12.55
N ILE A 116 -8.33 -13.62 11.43
CA ILE A 116 -8.78 -14.12 10.13
C ILE A 116 -7.68 -13.88 9.10
N ILE A 117 -7.39 -14.89 8.27
CA ILE A 117 -6.40 -14.82 7.20
C ILE A 117 -7.10 -15.16 5.89
N LEU A 118 -7.20 -14.18 4.99
CA LEU A 118 -7.78 -14.32 3.65
C LEU A 118 -6.68 -14.28 2.59
N HIS A 119 -6.91 -14.99 1.49
CA HIS A 119 -6.11 -14.93 0.28
C HIS A 119 -6.99 -14.39 -0.84
N GLY A 120 -6.64 -13.22 -1.39
CA GLY A 120 -7.42 -12.59 -2.44
C GLY A 120 -7.34 -11.07 -2.41
N ASP A 121 -8.38 -10.44 -2.92
CA ASP A 121 -8.50 -9.00 -3.08
C ASP A 121 -9.76 -8.44 -2.41
N SER A 122 -10.22 -7.27 -2.85
CA SER A 122 -11.36 -6.57 -2.27
C SER A 122 -12.66 -7.36 -2.40
N ASP A 123 -12.81 -8.17 -3.44
CA ASP A 123 -14.02 -8.96 -3.66
C ASP A 123 -14.07 -10.11 -2.65
N THR A 124 -12.94 -10.79 -2.46
CA THR A 124 -12.80 -11.85 -1.44
C THR A 124 -13.08 -11.31 -0.03
N LEU A 125 -12.58 -10.11 0.28
CA LEU A 125 -12.83 -9.46 1.55
C LEU A 125 -14.31 -9.11 1.72
N ALA A 126 -14.96 -8.58 0.68
CA ALA A 126 -16.36 -8.20 0.70
C ALA A 126 -17.28 -9.40 0.90
N ASP A 127 -17.04 -10.48 0.15
CA ASP A 127 -17.78 -11.74 0.28
C ASP A 127 -17.67 -12.31 1.70
N TRP A 128 -16.45 -12.34 2.25
CA TRP A 128 -16.24 -12.84 3.61
C TRP A 128 -16.95 -11.96 4.65
N CYS A 129 -16.84 -10.64 4.54
CA CYS A 129 -17.50 -9.71 5.47
C CYS A 129 -19.03 -9.85 5.41
N SER A 130 -19.59 -9.96 4.21
CA SER A 130 -21.02 -10.17 3.99
C SER A 130 -21.51 -11.48 4.60
N ALA A 131 -20.83 -12.60 4.28
CA ALA A 131 -21.18 -13.93 4.79
C ALA A 131 -21.12 -14.02 6.32
N ASN A 132 -20.17 -13.33 6.94
CA ASN A 132 -19.96 -13.35 8.39
C ASN A 132 -20.63 -12.19 9.13
N LYS A 133 -21.37 -11.32 8.42
CA LYS A 133 -22.02 -10.11 8.97
C LYS A 133 -21.03 -9.22 9.75
N VAL A 134 -19.79 -9.14 9.28
CA VAL A 134 -18.74 -8.32 9.90
C VAL A 134 -18.67 -6.98 9.19
N LYS A 135 -18.65 -5.91 9.99
CA LYS A 135 -18.46 -4.53 9.52
C LYS A 135 -17.17 -3.98 10.12
N PRO A 136 -16.06 -3.98 9.40
CA PRO A 136 -14.79 -3.47 9.90
C PRO A 136 -14.80 -1.94 10.07
N GLN A 137 -14.22 -1.44 11.16
CA GLN A 137 -14.16 0.00 11.45
C GLN A 137 -12.91 0.64 10.84
N LEU A 138 -11.82 -0.12 10.69
CA LEU A 138 -10.52 0.39 10.26
C LEU A 138 -9.92 -0.50 9.18
N LEU A 139 -9.44 0.10 8.09
CA LEU A 139 -8.54 -0.54 7.14
C LEU A 139 -7.21 0.20 7.14
N ILE A 140 -6.12 -0.53 7.24
CA ILE A 140 -4.78 -0.01 7.03
C ILE A 140 -4.12 -0.81 5.89
N ALA A 141 -3.54 -0.11 4.94
CA ALA A 141 -2.75 -0.69 3.87
C ALA A 141 -1.47 0.11 3.67
N THR A 142 -0.32 -0.57 3.72
CA THR A 142 0.98 0.10 3.60
C THR A 142 1.70 -0.35 2.35
N ASP A 143 2.17 0.58 1.52
CA ASP A 143 2.96 0.27 0.32
C ASP A 143 2.17 -0.57 -0.71
N LEU A 144 0.94 -0.13 -0.98
CA LEU A 144 -0.03 -0.89 -1.80
C LEU A 144 -0.77 -0.02 -2.81
N ILE A 145 -1.24 1.16 -2.40
CA ILE A 145 -2.16 1.97 -3.22
C ILE A 145 -1.53 2.45 -4.54
N GLU A 146 -0.21 2.60 -4.56
CA GLU A 146 0.59 2.92 -5.75
C GLU A 146 0.67 1.79 -6.78
N HIS A 147 0.31 0.56 -6.39
CA HIS A 147 0.36 -0.66 -7.22
C HIS A 147 -1.00 -1.04 -7.81
N VAL A 148 -2.09 -0.62 -7.15
CA VAL A 148 -3.47 -0.95 -7.54
C VAL A 148 -3.80 -0.41 -8.93
N TYR A 149 -4.20 -1.31 -9.83
CA TYR A 149 -4.49 -0.96 -11.22
C TYR A 149 -5.61 0.09 -11.33
N ASP A 150 -6.80 -0.29 -10.86
CA ASP A 150 -8.02 0.52 -10.86
C ASP A 150 -8.43 0.90 -9.44
N LEU A 151 -8.05 2.12 -9.05
CA LEU A 151 -8.41 2.68 -7.74
C LEU A 151 -9.89 2.99 -7.60
N SER A 152 -10.61 3.20 -8.71
CA SER A 152 -12.05 3.48 -8.66
C SER A 152 -12.80 2.25 -8.20
N THR A 153 -12.56 1.12 -8.86
CA THR A 153 -13.14 -0.18 -8.48
C THR A 153 -12.69 -0.59 -7.09
N PHE A 154 -11.39 -0.45 -6.78
CA PHE A 154 -10.85 -0.76 -5.46
C PHE A 154 -11.56 0.01 -4.33
N PHE A 155 -11.71 1.33 -4.44
CA PHE A 155 -12.42 2.09 -3.40
C PHE A 155 -13.92 1.78 -3.35
N ALA A 156 -14.57 1.58 -4.50
CA ALA A 156 -15.98 1.21 -4.53
C ALA A 156 -16.23 -0.09 -3.77
N ASN A 157 -15.39 -1.11 -4.01
CA ASN A 157 -15.50 -2.41 -3.35
C ASN A 157 -15.27 -2.29 -1.84
N LEU A 158 -14.23 -1.58 -1.40
CA LEU A 158 -13.97 -1.39 0.04
C LEU A 158 -15.09 -0.63 0.76
N ILE A 159 -15.64 0.40 0.12
CA ILE A 159 -16.71 1.23 0.70
C ILE A 159 -18.04 0.49 0.74
N ALA A 160 -18.28 -0.44 -0.20
CA ALA A 160 -19.47 -1.28 -0.19
C ALA A 160 -19.53 -2.23 1.03
N ILE A 161 -18.38 -2.57 1.62
CA ILE A 161 -18.31 -3.37 2.86
C ILE A 161 -18.92 -2.59 4.03
N ASP A 162 -18.42 -1.38 4.26
CA ASP A 162 -18.97 -0.43 5.24
C ASP A 162 -18.58 1.00 4.86
N ASN A 163 -19.57 1.83 4.57
CA ASN A 163 -19.38 3.23 4.18
C ASN A 163 -18.97 4.16 5.34
N LYS A 164 -18.82 3.62 6.56
CA LYS A 164 -18.28 4.30 7.74
C LYS A 164 -16.84 3.91 8.04
N MET A 165 -16.33 2.86 7.40
CA MET A 165 -14.97 2.35 7.61
C MET A 165 -13.94 3.45 7.35
N GLN A 166 -13.06 3.70 8.32
CA GLN A 166 -11.93 4.59 8.15
C GLN A 166 -10.82 3.85 7.41
N MET A 167 -10.22 4.47 6.40
CA MET A 167 -9.15 3.82 5.63
C MET A 167 -7.87 4.66 5.68
N LEU A 168 -6.74 4.01 5.96
CA LEU A 168 -5.45 4.65 6.08
C LEU A 168 -4.41 3.95 5.22
N PHE A 169 -3.86 4.71 4.28
CA PHE A 169 -2.85 4.23 3.35
C PHE A 169 -1.51 4.91 3.62
N THR A 170 -0.41 4.18 3.49
CA THR A 170 0.92 4.80 3.33
C THR A 170 1.44 4.53 1.94
N THR A 171 2.06 5.53 1.31
CA THR A 171 2.69 5.37 0.01
C THR A 171 4.00 6.14 -0.07
N ALA A 172 5.04 5.46 -0.56
CA ALA A 172 6.32 6.09 -0.87
C ALA A 172 6.27 6.85 -2.20
N SER A 173 5.26 6.62 -3.04
CA SER A 173 5.00 7.28 -4.32
C SER A 173 4.42 8.69 -4.17
N THR A 174 5.06 9.50 -3.32
CA THR A 174 4.66 10.89 -3.04
C THR A 174 4.84 11.80 -4.26
N PRO A 175 3.84 12.61 -4.64
CA PRO A 175 3.94 13.57 -5.74
C PRO A 175 4.70 14.85 -5.35
N PHE A 176 5.13 14.99 -4.10
CA PHE A 176 5.68 16.22 -3.55
C PHE A 176 7.21 16.26 -3.53
N ASN A 177 7.85 15.17 -3.13
CA ASN A 177 9.29 15.15 -2.89
C ASN A 177 10.06 14.93 -4.21
N PRO A 178 10.80 15.94 -4.72
CA PRO A 178 11.46 15.84 -6.02
C PRO A 178 12.55 14.76 -6.07
N TYR A 179 13.22 14.49 -4.95
CA TYR A 179 14.22 13.41 -4.87
C TYR A 179 13.57 12.04 -5.03
N VAL A 180 12.46 11.81 -4.33
CA VAL A 180 11.70 10.56 -4.43
C VAL A 180 11.13 10.39 -5.84
N LYS A 181 10.50 11.42 -6.40
CA LYS A 181 9.99 11.40 -7.78
C LYS A 181 11.06 11.03 -8.79
N ARG A 182 12.23 11.68 -8.73
CA ARG A 182 13.35 11.38 -9.64
C ARG A 182 13.80 9.93 -9.53
N ARG A 183 13.86 9.36 -8.32
CA ARG A 183 14.20 7.94 -8.10
C ARG A 183 13.15 7.03 -8.73
N LEU A 184 11.86 7.30 -8.52
CA LEU A 184 10.76 6.50 -9.07
C LEU A 184 10.68 6.59 -10.59
N HIS A 185 10.86 7.78 -11.17
CA HIS A 185 10.92 7.97 -12.62
C HIS A 185 12.05 7.15 -13.27
N ARG A 186 13.22 7.03 -12.61
CA ARG A 186 14.29 6.14 -13.07
C ARG A 186 13.87 4.68 -13.05
N LEU A 187 13.24 4.23 -11.97
CA LEU A 187 12.72 2.86 -11.85
C LEU A 187 11.69 2.57 -12.96
N MET A 188 10.72 3.46 -13.14
CA MET A 188 9.69 3.35 -14.18
C MET A 188 10.30 3.34 -15.59
N THR A 189 11.34 4.15 -15.84
CA THR A 189 12.03 4.16 -17.13
C THR A 189 12.74 2.84 -17.41
N THR A 190 13.30 2.19 -16.37
CA THR A 190 13.90 0.85 -16.51
C THR A 190 12.84 -0.19 -16.87
N TRP A 191 11.74 -0.26 -16.11
CA TRP A 191 10.67 -1.22 -16.34
C TRP A 191 9.90 -0.98 -17.64
N GLU A 192 9.78 0.27 -18.06
CA GLU A 192 9.11 0.63 -19.31
C GLU A 192 9.71 -0.09 -20.52
N LYS A 193 11.01 -0.36 -20.53
CA LYS A 193 11.65 -1.08 -21.65
C LYS A 193 11.04 -2.47 -21.85
N GLU A 194 10.85 -3.20 -20.76
CA GLU A 194 10.20 -4.52 -20.78
C GLU A 194 8.71 -4.37 -21.14
N TYR A 195 8.00 -3.48 -20.45
CA TYR A 195 6.56 -3.37 -20.64
C TYR A 195 6.18 -2.85 -22.03
N TYR A 196 6.97 -1.94 -22.61
CA TYR A 196 6.82 -1.52 -23.99
C TYR A 196 6.98 -2.70 -24.97
N ALA A 197 7.99 -3.54 -24.77
CA ALA A 197 8.21 -4.71 -25.62
C ALA A 197 7.02 -5.69 -25.55
N LEU A 198 6.48 -5.92 -24.34
CA LEU A 198 5.28 -6.74 -24.15
C LEU A 198 4.06 -6.16 -24.87
N ARG A 199 3.83 -4.84 -24.76
CA ARG A 199 2.71 -4.17 -25.45
C ARG A 199 2.86 -4.23 -26.96
N LEU A 200 4.07 -3.95 -27.48
CA LEU A 200 4.33 -3.99 -28.92
C LEU A 200 4.09 -5.39 -29.49
N HIS A 201 4.61 -6.41 -28.82
CA HIS A 201 4.41 -7.80 -29.24
C HIS A 201 2.93 -8.17 -29.27
N TYR A 202 2.19 -7.83 -28.19
CA TYR A 202 0.75 -8.06 -28.13
C TYR A 202 -0.01 -7.36 -29.27
N ILE A 203 0.31 -6.10 -29.55
CA ILE A 203 -0.37 -5.34 -30.61
C ILE A 203 -0.07 -5.93 -31.99
N GLN A 204 1.18 -6.32 -32.27
CA GLN A 204 1.54 -6.95 -33.54
C GLN A 204 0.83 -8.29 -33.76
N LEU A 205 0.64 -9.07 -32.68
CA LEU A 205 -0.05 -10.35 -32.73
C LEU A 205 -1.56 -10.19 -32.98
N HIS A 206 -2.20 -9.24 -32.29
CA HIS A 206 -3.66 -9.10 -32.29
C HIS A 206 -4.22 -8.09 -33.30
N PHE A 207 -3.38 -7.23 -33.87
CA PHE A 207 -3.75 -6.22 -34.87
C PHE A 207 -2.80 -6.28 -36.09
N PRO A 208 -2.76 -7.41 -36.82
CA PRO A 208 -1.80 -7.62 -37.92
C PRO A 208 -2.00 -6.68 -39.11
N ALA A 209 -3.16 -6.01 -39.20
CA ALA A 209 -3.44 -5.00 -40.22
C ALA A 209 -2.70 -3.67 -39.98
N LEU A 210 -2.21 -3.42 -38.76
CA LEU A 210 -1.43 -2.21 -38.47
C LEU A 210 -0.03 -2.33 -39.08
N SER A 211 0.42 -1.25 -39.72
CA SER A 211 1.82 -1.15 -40.13
C SER A 211 2.76 -1.19 -38.90
N PRO A 212 4.04 -1.54 -39.10
CA PRO A 212 5.03 -1.52 -38.01
C PRO A 212 5.14 -0.16 -37.29
N ALA A 213 4.90 0.96 -37.99
CA ALA A 213 4.93 2.29 -37.41
C ALA A 213 3.70 2.54 -36.52
N GLU A 214 2.51 2.17 -36.98
CA GLU A 214 1.26 2.29 -36.22
C GLU A 214 1.28 1.39 -34.98
N ALA A 215 1.79 0.16 -35.09
CA ALA A 215 1.92 -0.74 -33.94
C ALA A 215 2.85 -0.17 -32.85
N LYS A 216 4.00 0.42 -33.26
CA LYS A 216 4.91 1.11 -32.33
C LYS A 216 4.24 2.31 -31.66
N GLU A 217 3.48 3.09 -32.41
CA GLU A 217 2.79 4.25 -31.88
C GLU A 217 1.67 3.86 -30.91
N ALA A 218 0.89 2.85 -31.26
CA ALA A 218 -0.12 2.27 -30.37
C ALA A 218 0.51 1.72 -29.09
N ALA A 219 1.66 1.04 -29.17
CA ALA A 219 2.38 0.53 -27.98
C ALA A 219 2.83 1.65 -27.03
N ARG A 220 3.19 2.83 -27.56
CA ARG A 220 3.50 4.02 -26.75
C ARG A 220 2.25 4.62 -26.12
N LYS A 221 1.19 4.81 -26.92
CA LYS A 221 -0.07 5.41 -26.47
C LYS A 221 -0.84 4.56 -25.47
N THR A 222 -0.56 3.27 -25.40
CA THR A 222 -1.19 2.32 -24.48
C THR A 222 -0.38 2.08 -23.19
N ARG A 223 0.62 2.92 -22.91
CA ARG A 223 1.34 2.91 -21.65
C ARG A 223 0.38 3.00 -20.45
N GLY A 224 0.60 2.15 -19.44
CA GLY A 224 -0.23 2.10 -18.24
C GLY A 224 -1.55 1.33 -18.40
N LEU A 225 -1.68 0.51 -19.46
CA LEU A 225 -2.83 -0.37 -19.67
C LEU A 225 -2.47 -1.84 -19.57
N THR A 226 -3.43 -2.65 -19.13
CA THR A 226 -3.40 -4.12 -19.23
C THR A 226 -3.74 -4.58 -20.64
N PHE A 227 -3.39 -5.82 -21.01
CA PHE A 227 -3.70 -6.37 -22.35
C PHE A 227 -5.17 -6.25 -22.78
N PRO A 228 -6.17 -6.55 -21.93
CA PRO A 228 -7.57 -6.33 -22.29
C PRO A 228 -7.88 -4.86 -22.62
N HIS A 229 -7.30 -3.93 -21.84
CA HIS A 229 -7.50 -2.50 -22.07
C HIS A 229 -6.68 -1.96 -23.25
N ILE A 230 -5.50 -2.52 -23.52
CA ILE A 230 -4.73 -2.26 -24.75
C ILE A 230 -5.57 -2.65 -25.96
N HIS A 231 -6.14 -3.86 -25.94
CA HIS A 231 -6.97 -4.35 -27.04
C HIS A 231 -8.15 -3.40 -27.30
N LYS A 232 -8.87 -3.00 -26.23
CA LYS A 232 -9.97 -2.04 -26.34
C LYS A 232 -9.50 -0.69 -26.91
N ALA A 233 -8.41 -0.14 -26.37
CA ALA A 233 -7.87 1.16 -26.77
C ALA A 233 -7.46 1.20 -28.26
N VAL A 234 -6.76 0.17 -28.73
CA VAL A 234 -6.34 0.06 -30.14
C VAL A 234 -7.54 -0.12 -31.05
N LYS A 235 -8.52 -0.97 -30.67
CA LYS A 235 -9.74 -1.19 -31.44
C LYS A 235 -10.59 0.07 -31.59
N THR A 236 -10.69 0.90 -30.54
CA THR A 236 -11.53 2.11 -30.56
C THR A 236 -10.75 3.38 -30.91
N GLY A 237 -9.43 3.32 -31.05
CA GLY A 237 -8.57 4.50 -31.20
C GLY A 237 -8.60 5.46 -29.99
N SER A 238 -9.00 4.97 -28.82
CA SER A 238 -9.15 5.80 -27.61
C SER A 238 -8.04 5.44 -26.60
N TYR A 239 -7.15 6.39 -26.37
CA TYR A 239 -5.94 6.17 -25.58
C TYR A 239 -5.97 6.99 -24.28
N PRO A 240 -5.43 6.46 -23.18
CA PRO A 240 -5.41 7.16 -21.89
C PRO A 240 -4.47 8.36 -21.92
N LEU A 241 -4.82 9.40 -21.17
CA LEU A 241 -3.90 10.48 -20.83
C LEU A 241 -3.28 10.21 -19.45
N LEU A 242 -1.97 9.95 -19.42
CA LEU A 242 -1.25 9.79 -18.16
C LEU A 242 -0.98 11.16 -17.52
N LYS A 243 -1.39 11.33 -16.25
CA LYS A 243 -1.10 12.55 -15.47
C LYS A 243 0.39 12.76 -15.21
N ASP A 244 1.14 11.67 -15.06
CA ASP A 244 2.61 11.68 -15.02
C ASP A 244 3.11 10.75 -16.13
N ALA A 245 3.90 11.30 -17.06
CA ALA A 245 4.31 10.62 -18.27
C ALA A 245 5.19 9.39 -18.01
N PHE A 246 5.80 9.27 -16.83
CA PHE A 246 6.66 8.14 -16.49
C PHE A 246 5.88 6.93 -15.95
N ASN A 247 4.67 7.14 -15.43
CA ASN A 247 3.87 6.06 -14.85
C ASN A 247 3.70 4.91 -15.86
N THR A 248 3.97 3.70 -15.39
CA THR A 248 3.86 2.49 -16.20
C THR A 248 3.41 1.32 -15.32
N CYS A 249 2.70 0.37 -15.91
CA CYS A 249 2.27 -0.86 -15.26
C CYS A 249 2.67 -2.05 -16.11
N ASP A 250 2.79 -3.20 -15.46
CA ASP A 250 2.92 -4.47 -16.15
C ASP A 250 1.60 -4.75 -16.91
N PRO A 251 1.62 -4.88 -18.25
CA PRO A 251 0.39 -5.07 -19.02
C PRO A 251 -0.26 -6.44 -18.77
N ARG A 252 0.45 -7.40 -18.15
CA ARG A 252 -0.08 -8.73 -17.84
C ARG A 252 -1.09 -8.70 -16.72
N ASN A 253 -0.88 -7.87 -15.70
CA ASN A 253 -1.64 -7.90 -14.45
C ASN A 253 -2.08 -6.51 -13.94
N GLY A 254 -1.59 -5.42 -14.55
CA GLY A 254 -1.96 -4.06 -14.18
C GLY A 254 -1.22 -3.53 -12.94
N ASN A 255 -0.27 -4.29 -12.39
CA ASN A 255 0.53 -3.84 -11.27
C ASN A 255 1.37 -2.62 -11.69
N TRP A 256 1.07 -1.47 -11.08
CA TRP A 256 1.81 -0.26 -11.35
C TRP A 256 3.19 -0.29 -10.71
N THR A 257 4.18 0.23 -11.45
CA THR A 257 5.52 0.45 -10.91
C THR A 257 5.55 1.77 -10.15
N GLU A 258 5.10 1.75 -8.89
CA GLU A 258 5.18 2.89 -7.97
C GLU A 258 4.44 4.13 -8.50
N ARG A 259 3.16 3.98 -8.92
CA ARG A 259 2.44 5.06 -9.63
C ARG A 259 2.39 6.34 -8.79
N ILE A 260 2.92 7.42 -9.35
CA ILE A 260 2.82 8.75 -8.75
C ILE A 260 1.48 9.37 -9.18
N LEU A 261 0.65 9.73 -8.20
CA LEU A 261 -0.64 10.39 -8.45
C LEU A 261 -0.74 11.74 -7.71
N PRO A 262 -1.32 12.77 -8.34
CA PRO A 262 -1.74 13.98 -7.62
C PRO A 262 -2.78 13.65 -6.54
N ILE A 263 -2.74 14.36 -5.42
CA ILE A 263 -3.65 14.14 -4.28
C ILE A 263 -5.12 14.35 -4.67
N GLU A 264 -5.36 15.25 -5.61
CA GLU A 264 -6.65 15.56 -6.19
C GLU A 264 -7.29 14.33 -6.84
N THR A 265 -6.48 13.39 -7.34
CA THR A 265 -6.97 12.11 -7.88
C THR A 265 -7.59 11.25 -6.79
N TYR A 266 -6.91 11.10 -5.64
CA TYR A 266 -7.47 10.35 -4.51
C TYR A 266 -8.74 11.04 -3.98
N ARG A 267 -8.73 12.38 -3.89
CA ARG A 267 -9.91 13.17 -3.49
C ARG A 267 -11.08 12.98 -4.45
N SER A 268 -10.85 13.02 -5.76
CA SER A 268 -11.92 12.85 -6.75
C SER A 268 -12.51 11.45 -6.74
N LEU A 269 -11.70 10.43 -6.46
CA LEU A 269 -12.17 9.04 -6.35
C LEU A 269 -12.98 8.79 -5.08
N ALA A 270 -12.58 9.40 -3.96
CA ALA A 270 -13.25 9.21 -2.67
C ALA A 270 -14.52 10.06 -2.50
N LYS A 271 -14.56 11.26 -3.11
CA LYS A 271 -15.64 12.24 -2.93
C LYS A 271 -17.06 11.70 -3.25
N PRO A 272 -17.30 10.96 -4.35
CA PRO A 272 -18.63 10.42 -4.67
C PRO A 272 -19.21 9.52 -3.56
N PHE A 273 -18.35 8.95 -2.73
CA PHE A 273 -18.73 8.07 -1.64
C PHE A 273 -18.86 8.76 -0.28
N GLY A 274 -18.77 10.10 -0.23
CA GLY A 274 -18.84 10.85 1.03
C GLY A 274 -17.58 10.75 1.88
N TYR A 275 -16.41 10.55 1.26
CA TYR A 275 -15.13 10.49 1.97
C TYR A 275 -14.29 11.75 1.74
N GLN A 276 -13.67 12.24 2.81
CA GLN A 276 -12.61 13.25 2.78
C GLN A 276 -11.23 12.59 2.82
N VAL A 277 -10.32 13.05 1.96
CA VAL A 277 -8.92 12.61 1.96
C VAL A 277 -8.04 13.64 2.67
N ARG A 278 -7.54 13.26 3.84
CA ARG A 278 -6.52 14.01 4.58
C ARG A 278 -5.14 13.41 4.33
N ILE A 279 -4.14 14.28 4.19
CA ILE A 279 -2.76 13.87 3.93
C ILE A 279 -1.86 14.16 5.13
N GLY A 280 -0.93 13.26 5.40
CA GLY A 280 0.07 13.42 6.45
C GLY A 280 1.49 13.20 5.92
N LYS A 281 2.46 13.83 6.60
CA LYS A 281 3.88 13.74 6.27
C LYS A 281 4.49 12.49 6.90
N GLY A 282 5.18 11.69 6.10
CA GLY A 282 6.07 10.65 6.59
C GLY A 282 7.35 11.21 7.21
N PHE A 283 8.19 10.33 7.73
CA PHE A 283 9.43 10.67 8.42
C PHE A 283 10.55 9.70 8.02
N TYR A 284 11.81 10.11 8.13
CA TYR A 284 12.97 9.26 7.86
C TYR A 284 13.31 8.36 9.05
N ASN A 285 13.89 7.19 8.75
CA ASN A 285 14.43 6.30 9.76
C ASN A 285 15.59 6.96 10.54
N THR A 286 15.44 7.06 11.85
CA THR A 286 16.47 7.54 12.79
C THR A 286 17.24 6.42 13.48
N ASP A 287 16.80 5.17 13.36
CA ASP A 287 17.45 4.00 13.94
C ASP A 287 18.49 3.49 12.93
N ARG A 288 19.55 4.29 12.74
CA ARG A 288 20.63 4.00 11.80
C ARG A 288 21.92 3.68 12.57
N SER A 289 22.74 2.79 11.99
CA SER A 289 24.04 2.43 12.56
C SER A 289 25.05 3.58 12.54
N ASN A 290 24.96 4.48 11.55
CA ASN A 290 25.84 5.64 11.42
C ASN A 290 25.26 6.86 12.20
N PRO A 291 25.94 7.36 13.25
CA PRO A 291 25.45 8.48 14.06
C PRO A 291 25.24 9.80 13.29
N ILE A 292 26.10 10.09 12.31
CA ILE A 292 25.96 11.28 11.46
C ILE A 292 24.67 11.16 10.63
N SER A 293 24.45 9.98 10.04
CA SER A 293 23.22 9.72 9.29
C SER A 293 21.97 9.82 10.17
N THR A 294 22.05 9.40 11.43
CA THR A 294 20.98 9.58 12.42
C THR A 294 20.71 11.06 12.69
N LEU A 295 21.76 11.85 12.94
CA LEU A 295 21.63 13.30 13.20
C LEU A 295 21.00 14.04 12.02
N ILE A 296 21.43 13.72 10.79
CA ILE A 296 20.84 14.29 9.56
C ILE A 296 19.35 13.93 9.49
N CYS A 297 18.99 12.65 9.69
CA CYS A 297 17.58 12.24 9.64
C CYS A 297 16.74 12.91 10.74
N LEU A 298 17.29 13.10 11.95
CA LEU A 298 16.63 13.85 13.02
C LEU A 298 16.39 15.30 12.62
N GLY A 299 17.39 15.97 12.06
CA GLY A 299 17.26 17.35 11.55
C GLY A 299 16.20 17.47 10.47
N ILE A 300 16.23 16.57 9.47
CA ILE A 300 15.23 16.55 8.39
C ILE A 300 13.83 16.28 8.96
N ASN A 301 13.68 15.35 9.91
CA ASN A 301 12.40 15.08 10.56
C ASN A 301 11.87 16.29 11.35
N GLY A 302 12.77 17.03 12.02
CA GLY A 302 12.45 18.31 12.66
C GLY A 302 11.89 19.32 11.65
N LEU A 303 12.60 19.51 10.52
CA LEU A 303 12.16 20.39 9.44
C LEU A 303 10.81 19.96 8.85
N ILE A 304 10.62 18.67 8.57
CA ILE A 304 9.34 18.12 8.10
C ILE A 304 8.22 18.51 9.06
N ARG A 305 8.42 18.42 10.38
CA ARG A 305 7.40 18.71 11.38
C ARG A 305 7.01 20.19 11.39
N ILE A 306 7.98 21.10 11.45
CA ILE A 306 7.73 22.53 11.69
C ILE A 306 7.39 23.35 10.43
N SER A 307 7.77 22.89 9.23
CA SER A 307 7.65 23.66 7.98
C SER A 307 6.24 23.64 7.33
N GLY A 308 5.19 23.31 8.08
CA GLY A 308 3.81 23.30 7.57
C GLY A 308 3.65 22.44 6.30
N LYS A 309 3.12 23.04 5.22
CA LYS A 309 2.94 22.37 3.92
C LYS A 309 4.27 22.13 3.17
N ALA A 310 5.27 22.99 3.34
CA ALA A 310 6.57 22.83 2.68
C ALA A 310 7.27 21.53 3.10
N GLY A 311 6.98 21.01 4.30
CA GLY A 311 7.50 19.73 4.78
C GLY A 311 7.15 18.53 3.91
N PHE A 312 6.11 18.60 3.08
CA PHE A 312 5.81 17.55 2.09
C PHE A 312 6.89 17.40 1.02
N LEU A 313 7.63 18.47 0.71
CA LEU A 313 8.76 18.43 -0.23
C LEU A 313 9.94 17.59 0.31
N LEU A 314 10.02 17.45 1.63
CA LEU A 314 11.07 16.69 2.32
C LEU A 314 10.62 15.31 2.76
N ALA A 315 9.33 15.11 3.00
CA ALA A 315 8.78 13.85 3.50
C ALA A 315 9.12 12.68 2.55
N PRO A 316 9.61 11.54 3.06
CA PRO A 316 9.99 10.39 2.24
C PRO A 316 8.79 9.58 1.72
N PHE A 317 7.65 9.70 2.40
CA PHE A 317 6.39 9.06 2.05
C PHE A 317 5.25 9.95 2.57
N ILE A 318 4.02 9.64 2.18
CA ILE A 318 2.82 10.29 2.71
C ILE A 318 1.85 9.27 3.29
N THR A 319 1.01 9.73 4.22
CA THR A 319 -0.18 8.98 4.66
C THR A 319 -1.41 9.58 4.02
N LEU A 320 -2.31 8.76 3.49
CA LEU A 320 -3.64 9.14 3.04
C LEU A 320 -4.64 8.59 4.05
N HIS A 321 -5.44 9.46 4.66
CA HIS A 321 -6.51 9.08 5.58
C HIS A 321 -7.83 9.44 4.92
N LEU A 322 -8.57 8.43 4.51
CA LEU A 322 -9.92 8.54 3.98
C LEU A 322 -10.88 8.44 5.16
N GLN A 323 -11.53 9.56 5.47
CA GLN A 323 -12.49 9.67 6.56
C GLN A 323 -13.89 9.81 5.99
N SER A 324 -14.80 8.95 6.44
CA SER A 324 -16.21 9.05 6.08
C SER A 324 -16.83 10.28 6.74
N ASP A 325 -17.52 11.11 5.95
CA ASP A 325 -18.32 12.23 6.43
C ASP A 325 -19.64 11.76 7.05
N ASN A 326 -19.99 10.47 6.90
CA ASN A 326 -21.19 9.85 7.46
C ASN A 326 -21.05 9.55 8.97
N LYS A 327 -20.59 10.53 9.74
CA LYS A 327 -20.62 10.49 11.21
C LYS A 327 -22.05 10.72 11.70
N GLY A 328 -22.87 9.67 11.66
CA GLY A 328 -24.16 9.58 12.34
C GLY A 328 -25.18 10.67 11.96
N ARG A 329 -25.98 10.38 10.93
CA ARG A 329 -27.41 10.70 10.99
C ARG A 329 -28.15 9.45 11.43
#